data_AF-A0A956KEM3-F1
#
_entry.id   AF-A0A956KEM3-F1
#
_cell.length_a   1.000
_cell.length_b   1.000
_cell.length_c   1.000
_cell.angle_alpha   90.00
_cell.angle_beta   90.00
_cell.angle_gamma   90.00
#
_symmetry.space_group_name_H-M   'P 1'
#
loop_
_entity.id
_entity.type
_entity.pdbx_description
1 polymer ?
#
loop_
_entity_poly.entity_id
_entity_poly.type
_entity_poly.pdbx_seq_one_letter_code
_entity_poly.pdbx_strand_id
1 'polypeptide(L)'
;MQFEYRYAGSTAVDSGASSTSMSFAPDTLREPTYFSGELRKHLEFREAISALHDVVISDQRFKPKDKTEYKEWLKTQEAIDWQAVAAEKSQVSGEITKLQNELTDLQRRHRSRMQAFYSARQRYFDYLYKKDRDAWFVLDPVITVHPDEVFFECFSQDESSYGRLGCNYEVFQDIGEFACGTTNIDYSAALYDEFQKIRRYKSTRFQVDPSGFDVETTGEESYRELKIDLPDSWVRGFLQVSSAMTLQAARFDLHPMDIHNLCFVLRRHRERVGPRSMRYHLSPGKPVRVVFEPWEIEVTCPRSRYEGDTEQEIRVWGRRRIHILERLIPLARKFTVHLLGRGLPSFYVADLGDMSFTLGLSGWTANDWSTAGNFDLMAPRAEVDDITKRRVFDGLKERWYDTAEGLSKRLDIDRRLVLGALSAYTQAGRVMFDLDRRVFRVRELSREPLPMSKLRFANEREAAATRLTGAGSAKVTGADRRADGTVVLRGRVRDGHRHYAPELTVDRDERLTRAVCTCNFYTQNKLHKGPCEHILALRMEHARGLKP
;
A
#
# COMPACT_ATOMS: atom_id res chain seq x y z
N MET A 1 1.35 -5.40 -26.03
CA MET A 1 2.58 -6.00 -26.62
C MET A 1 2.18 -7.40 -27.07
N GLN A 2 2.36 -7.80 -28.33
CA GLN A 2 1.99 -9.15 -28.80
C GLN A 2 3.08 -10.14 -28.42
N PHE A 3 2.72 -11.22 -27.74
CA PHE A 3 3.64 -12.31 -27.37
C PHE A 3 3.16 -13.63 -27.99
N GLU A 4 4.09 -14.39 -28.56
CA GLU A 4 3.86 -15.75 -29.09
C GLU A 4 3.77 -16.76 -27.94
N TYR A 5 2.74 -17.62 -27.96
CA TYR A 5 2.59 -18.76 -27.04
C TYR A 5 2.98 -20.08 -27.74
N ARG A 6 3.72 -20.96 -27.06
CA ARG A 6 3.92 -22.36 -27.47
C ARG A 6 3.46 -23.29 -26.34
N TYR A 7 2.54 -24.20 -26.64
CA TYR A 7 2.00 -25.22 -25.71
C TYR A 7 2.60 -26.60 -26.03
N ALA A 8 2.80 -27.45 -25.01
CA ALA A 8 3.11 -28.86 -25.20
C ALA A 8 2.18 -29.74 -24.34
N GLY A 9 1.31 -30.50 -24.98
CA GLY A 9 0.35 -31.42 -24.35
C GLY A 9 -1.09 -31.14 -24.74
N SER A 10 -1.86 -32.20 -24.97
CA SER A 10 -3.30 -32.12 -25.24
C SER A 10 -4.09 -32.19 -23.94
N THR A 11 -5.00 -31.24 -23.73
CA THR A 11 -6.02 -31.27 -22.67
C THR A 11 -6.71 -32.63 -22.63
N ALA A 12 -6.83 -33.23 -21.44
CA ALA A 12 -7.51 -34.50 -21.23
C ALA A 12 -8.61 -34.36 -20.17
N VAL A 13 -9.72 -35.06 -20.41
CA VAL A 13 -10.89 -35.13 -19.53
C VAL A 13 -11.06 -36.59 -19.12
N ASP A 14 -11.06 -36.84 -17.81
CA ASP A 14 -11.39 -38.15 -17.24
C ASP A 14 -12.61 -38.00 -16.33
N SER A 15 -13.62 -38.85 -16.53
CA SER A 15 -14.94 -38.74 -15.89
C SER A 15 -15.37 -40.03 -15.21
N GLY A 16 -15.64 -39.95 -13.91
CA GLY A 16 -16.19 -41.02 -13.08
C GLY A 16 -17.54 -40.65 -12.46
N ALA A 17 -18.23 -41.63 -11.88
CA ALA A 17 -19.59 -41.49 -11.35
C ALA A 17 -19.72 -40.50 -10.15
N SER A 18 -18.60 -40.11 -9.54
CA SER A 18 -18.56 -39.17 -8.39
C SER A 18 -17.56 -38.03 -8.55
N SER A 19 -16.85 -37.92 -9.68
CA SER A 19 -15.88 -36.84 -9.93
C SER A 19 -15.49 -36.76 -11.40
N THR A 20 -15.27 -35.54 -11.89
CA THR A 20 -14.68 -35.26 -13.22
C THR A 20 -13.35 -34.54 -12.99
N SER A 21 -12.26 -35.03 -13.58
CA SER A 21 -10.97 -34.35 -13.55
C SER A 21 -10.60 -33.87 -14.95
N MET A 22 -10.30 -32.57 -15.07
CA MET A 22 -9.80 -31.95 -16.29
C MET A 22 -8.36 -31.49 -16.06
N SER A 23 -7.45 -31.83 -16.96
CA SER A 23 -6.05 -31.39 -16.89
C SER A 23 -5.71 -30.52 -18.11
N PHE A 24 -5.13 -29.35 -17.85
CA PHE A 24 -4.69 -28.40 -18.87
C PHE A 24 -3.16 -28.34 -18.91
N ALA A 25 -2.57 -28.28 -20.10
CA ALA A 25 -1.12 -28.23 -20.27
C ALA A 25 -0.58 -26.80 -20.07
N PRO A 26 0.31 -26.55 -19.08
CA PRO A 26 0.86 -25.21 -18.82
C PRO A 26 2.02 -24.81 -19.74
N ASP A 27 2.27 -23.50 -19.84
CA ASP A 27 3.42 -22.87 -20.51
C ASP A 27 4.74 -23.20 -19.77
N THR A 28 5.80 -23.50 -20.51
CA THR A 28 7.01 -24.23 -20.06
C THR A 28 8.16 -23.34 -19.56
N LEU A 29 7.95 -22.04 -19.36
CA LEU A 29 9.03 -21.11 -18.94
C LEU A 29 9.15 -20.92 -17.41
N ARG A 30 8.30 -21.58 -16.59
CA ARG A 30 8.46 -21.73 -15.13
C ARG A 30 7.68 -22.96 -14.64
N GLU A 31 8.00 -23.43 -13.43
CA GLU A 31 7.06 -24.25 -12.65
C GLU A 31 5.75 -23.46 -12.44
N PRO A 32 4.59 -24.02 -12.81
CA PRO A 32 3.29 -23.35 -12.67
C PRO A 32 3.02 -22.98 -11.21
N THR A 33 2.44 -21.80 -10.90
CA THR A 33 1.90 -21.55 -9.55
C THR A 33 0.56 -22.25 -9.45
N TYR A 34 0.41 -23.18 -8.53
CA TYR A 34 -0.88 -23.81 -8.26
C TYR A 34 -1.02 -24.19 -6.79
N PHE A 35 -2.26 -24.26 -6.32
CA PHE A 35 -2.60 -24.71 -4.98
C PHE A 35 -4.01 -25.28 -4.99
N SER A 36 -4.23 -26.41 -4.34
CA SER A 36 -5.57 -26.98 -4.13
C SER A 36 -5.72 -27.41 -2.69
N GLY A 37 -6.77 -26.96 -2.03
CA GLY A 37 -7.08 -27.34 -0.66
C GLY A 37 -8.55 -27.14 -0.34
N GLU A 38 -9.10 -27.99 0.51
CA GLU A 38 -10.44 -27.80 1.06
C GLU A 38 -10.39 -26.87 2.27
N LEU A 39 -11.33 -25.93 2.35
CA LEU A 39 -11.35 -24.95 3.42
C LEU A 39 -11.81 -25.60 4.72
N ARG A 40 -10.95 -25.63 5.75
CA ARG A 40 -11.31 -26.12 7.10
C ARG A 40 -11.97 -25.00 7.91
N LYS A 41 -11.40 -23.78 7.86
CA LYS A 41 -11.86 -22.62 8.64
C LYS A 41 -12.81 -21.70 7.87
N HIS A 42 -14.01 -22.22 7.63
CA HIS A 42 -15.03 -21.62 6.77
C HIS A 42 -15.40 -20.18 7.15
N LEU A 43 -15.86 -19.95 8.39
CA LEU A 43 -16.42 -18.65 8.78
C LEU A 43 -15.31 -17.62 8.96
N GLU A 44 -14.22 -18.03 9.57
CA GLU A 44 -13.07 -17.18 9.84
C GLU A 44 -12.48 -16.67 8.52
N PHE A 45 -12.30 -17.57 7.53
CA PHE A 45 -11.83 -17.19 6.19
C PHE A 45 -12.83 -16.27 5.49
N ARG A 46 -14.13 -16.58 5.53
CA ARG A 46 -15.17 -15.75 4.92
C ARG A 46 -15.12 -14.31 5.42
N GLU A 47 -15.07 -14.10 6.73
CA GLU A 47 -15.03 -12.73 7.27
C GLU A 47 -13.71 -12.03 6.92
N ALA A 48 -12.60 -12.76 6.90
CA ALA A 48 -11.28 -12.23 6.58
C ALA A 48 -11.16 -11.82 5.10
N ILE A 49 -11.59 -12.67 4.16
CA ILE A 49 -11.59 -12.36 2.73
C ILE A 49 -12.61 -11.25 2.41
N SER A 50 -13.70 -11.16 3.18
CA SER A 50 -14.65 -10.06 3.04
C SER A 50 -14.09 -8.72 3.53
N ALA A 51 -13.26 -8.70 4.57
CA ALA A 51 -12.55 -7.48 4.94
C ALA A 51 -11.56 -7.05 3.85
N LEU A 52 -10.98 -8.01 3.11
CA LEU A 52 -10.15 -7.71 1.95
C LEU A 52 -11.00 -7.09 0.82
N HIS A 53 -12.21 -7.59 0.59
CA HIS A 53 -13.17 -6.97 -0.33
C HIS A 53 -13.47 -5.51 0.04
N ASP A 54 -13.70 -5.21 1.32
CA ASP A 54 -13.95 -3.85 1.80
C ASP A 54 -12.78 -2.89 1.53
N VAL A 55 -11.54 -3.41 1.42
CA VAL A 55 -10.38 -2.64 0.91
C VAL A 55 -10.54 -2.36 -0.57
N VAL A 56 -10.77 -3.40 -1.38
CA VAL A 56 -10.89 -3.33 -2.85
C VAL A 56 -11.92 -2.26 -3.26
N ILE A 57 -13.13 -2.31 -2.71
CA ILE A 57 -14.20 -1.38 -3.09
C ILE A 57 -14.06 0.02 -2.45
N SER A 58 -13.08 0.23 -1.58
CA SER A 58 -12.91 1.49 -0.87
C SER A 58 -12.51 2.61 -1.84
N ASP A 59 -13.25 3.72 -1.83
CA ASP A 59 -12.89 4.93 -2.55
C ASP A 59 -13.35 6.16 -1.75
N GLN A 60 -12.42 6.92 -1.18
CA GLN A 60 -12.74 8.16 -0.47
C GLN A 60 -12.47 9.42 -1.30
N ARG A 61 -12.19 9.28 -2.61
CA ARG A 61 -12.14 10.45 -3.49
C ARG A 61 -13.52 11.11 -3.52
N PHE A 62 -13.53 12.43 -3.66
CA PHE A 62 -14.78 13.17 -3.75
C PHE A 62 -15.50 12.77 -5.05
N LYS A 63 -16.57 11.97 -4.91
CA LYS A 63 -17.52 11.72 -5.99
C LYS A 63 -18.56 12.83 -5.92
N PRO A 64 -18.61 13.77 -6.89
CA PRO A 64 -19.68 14.75 -6.92
C PRO A 64 -21.01 13.99 -6.92
N LYS A 65 -21.91 14.34 -6.00
CA LYS A 65 -23.26 13.75 -6.01
C LYS A 65 -23.83 13.92 -7.41
N ASP A 66 -24.45 12.87 -7.94
CA ASP A 66 -25.22 13.00 -9.16
C ASP A 66 -26.31 14.05 -8.92
N LYS A 67 -26.15 15.20 -9.56
CA LYS A 67 -27.06 16.34 -9.43
C LYS A 67 -28.06 16.36 -10.59
N THR A 68 -28.23 15.27 -11.33
CA THR A 68 -29.12 15.25 -12.51
C THR A 68 -30.55 15.58 -12.09
N GLU A 69 -31.09 14.89 -11.08
CA GLU A 69 -32.42 15.20 -10.51
C GLU A 69 -32.49 16.60 -9.88
N TYR A 70 -31.44 17.05 -9.18
CA TYR A 70 -31.40 18.40 -8.60
C TYR A 70 -31.34 19.49 -9.66
N LYS A 71 -30.65 19.27 -10.79
CA LYS A 71 -30.57 20.21 -11.92
C LYS A 71 -31.86 20.23 -12.72
N GLU A 72 -32.57 19.11 -12.81
CA GLU A 72 -33.92 19.03 -13.37
C GLU A 72 -34.92 19.79 -12.49
N TRP A 73 -34.84 19.61 -11.17
CA TRP A 73 -35.61 20.38 -10.20
C TRP A 73 -35.27 21.89 -10.25
N LEU A 74 -33.99 22.27 -10.31
CA LEU A 74 -33.55 23.67 -10.38
C LEU A 74 -34.04 24.37 -11.66
N LYS A 75 -34.01 23.67 -12.80
CA LYS A 75 -34.60 24.15 -14.07
C LYS A 75 -36.10 24.40 -13.97
N THR A 76 -36.78 23.78 -12.99
CA THR A 76 -38.21 23.97 -12.75
C THR A 76 -38.49 25.17 -11.83
N GLN A 77 -37.45 25.75 -11.18
CA GLN A 77 -37.60 26.79 -10.15
C GLN A 77 -36.87 28.12 -10.44
N GLU A 78 -36.29 28.35 -11.62
CA GLU A 78 -35.62 29.62 -11.92
C GLU A 78 -36.61 30.76 -12.25
N ALA A 79 -37.15 31.37 -11.20
CA ALA A 79 -37.51 32.78 -11.18
C ALA A 79 -37.34 33.29 -9.74
N ILE A 80 -36.20 33.94 -9.45
CA ILE A 80 -36.10 35.20 -8.67
C ILE A 80 -34.64 35.67 -8.61
N ASP A 81 -34.59 37.00 -8.71
CA ASP A 81 -33.54 38.00 -8.76
C ASP A 81 -32.43 37.93 -7.68
N TRP A 82 -31.17 38.03 -8.12
CA TRP A 82 -29.95 38.03 -7.28
C TRP A 82 -29.47 39.43 -6.88
N GLN A 83 -30.28 40.47 -7.05
CA GLN A 83 -29.84 41.86 -6.84
C GLN A 83 -29.56 42.30 -5.38
N ALA A 84 -29.71 41.44 -4.36
CA ALA A 84 -29.67 41.87 -2.95
C ALA A 84 -28.48 41.37 -2.08
N VAL A 85 -27.43 40.74 -2.63
CA VAL A 85 -26.35 40.14 -1.80
C VAL A 85 -24.99 40.87 -1.93
N ALA A 86 -24.88 41.90 -2.77
CA ALA A 86 -23.61 42.55 -3.05
C ALA A 86 -23.40 43.86 -2.27
N ALA A 87 -23.32 43.81 -0.94
CA ALA A 87 -22.84 44.96 -0.16
C ALA A 87 -22.23 44.52 1.19
N GLU A 88 -21.00 43.98 1.15
CA GLU A 88 -19.94 44.18 2.16
C GLU A 88 -18.80 43.18 1.94
N LYS A 89 -17.71 43.62 1.28
CA LYS A 89 -16.33 43.16 1.53
C LYS A 89 -15.36 43.90 0.61
N SER A 90 -14.95 45.10 1.02
CA SER A 90 -13.84 45.81 0.39
C SER A 90 -12.59 45.74 1.26
N GLN A 91 -11.60 45.00 0.75
CA GLN A 91 -10.22 45.47 0.52
C GLN A 91 -9.30 44.31 0.08
N VAL A 92 -9.70 43.04 0.28
CA VAL A 92 -9.00 41.84 -0.27
C VAL A 92 -9.74 41.25 -1.49
N SER A 93 -10.99 41.66 -1.73
CA SER A 93 -11.86 41.11 -2.78
C SER A 93 -11.37 41.43 -4.21
N GLY A 94 -10.73 42.57 -4.43
CA GLY A 94 -10.30 42.99 -5.77
C GLY A 94 -9.19 42.11 -6.36
N GLU A 95 -8.14 41.84 -5.58
CA GLU A 95 -7.05 40.95 -6.03
C GLU A 95 -7.51 39.50 -6.14
N ILE A 96 -8.35 39.04 -5.20
CA ILE A 96 -8.97 37.72 -5.27
C ILE A 96 -9.81 37.60 -6.55
N THR A 97 -10.62 38.59 -6.88
CA THR A 97 -11.46 38.60 -8.09
C THR A 97 -10.60 38.57 -9.35
N LYS A 98 -9.50 39.34 -9.37
CA LYS A 98 -8.56 39.36 -10.49
C LYS A 98 -7.90 37.99 -10.69
N LEU A 99 -7.35 37.40 -9.63
CA LEU A 99 -6.73 36.07 -9.68
C LEU A 99 -7.76 34.97 -9.98
N GLN A 100 -8.99 35.10 -9.49
CA GLN A 100 -10.08 34.19 -9.81
C GLN A 100 -10.49 34.27 -11.27
N ASN A 101 -10.53 35.46 -11.86
CA ASN A 101 -10.82 35.65 -13.28
C ASN A 101 -9.71 35.05 -14.16
N GLU A 102 -8.45 35.28 -13.79
CA GLU A 102 -7.31 34.70 -14.49
C GLU A 102 -7.26 33.18 -14.37
N LEU A 103 -7.52 32.64 -13.17
CA LEU A 103 -7.66 31.20 -12.94
C LEU A 103 -8.84 30.62 -13.73
N THR A 104 -9.98 31.33 -13.77
CA THR A 104 -11.17 30.90 -14.52
C THR A 104 -10.89 30.85 -16.01
N ASP A 105 -10.16 31.83 -16.55
CA ASP A 105 -9.74 31.85 -17.95
C ASP A 105 -8.73 30.73 -18.26
N LEU A 106 -7.73 30.51 -17.39
CA LEU A 106 -6.80 29.40 -17.51
C LEU A 106 -7.50 28.04 -17.44
N GLN A 107 -8.43 27.86 -16.51
CA GLN A 107 -9.24 26.65 -16.38
C GLN A 107 -10.13 26.46 -17.61
N ARG A 108 -10.70 27.52 -18.18
CA ARG A 108 -11.48 27.48 -19.41
C ARG A 108 -10.63 27.04 -20.60
N ARG A 109 -9.43 27.60 -20.76
CA ARG A 109 -8.47 27.22 -21.81
C ARG A 109 -7.95 25.79 -21.63
N HIS A 110 -7.68 25.37 -20.40
CA HIS A 110 -7.31 23.99 -20.09
C HIS A 110 -8.45 23.03 -20.41
N ARG A 111 -9.68 23.36 -19.98
CA ARG A 111 -10.87 22.54 -20.22
C ARG A 111 -11.16 22.42 -21.71
N SER A 112 -11.08 23.50 -22.49
CA SER A 112 -11.30 23.46 -23.94
C SER A 112 -10.25 22.60 -24.65
N ARG A 113 -8.96 22.73 -24.29
CA ARG A 113 -7.88 21.89 -24.83
C ARG A 113 -8.06 20.41 -24.49
N MET A 114 -8.43 20.12 -23.25
CA MET A 114 -8.61 18.75 -22.78
C MET A 114 -9.99 18.18 -23.08
N GLN A 115 -10.91 18.96 -23.66
CA GLN A 115 -12.31 18.55 -23.83
C GLN A 115 -12.42 17.31 -24.71
N ALA A 116 -11.67 17.27 -25.83
CA ALA A 116 -11.65 16.11 -26.72
C ALA A 116 -11.15 14.85 -26.00
N PHE A 117 -10.08 14.97 -25.20
CA PHE A 117 -9.55 13.88 -24.38
C PHE A 117 -10.55 13.42 -23.32
N TYR A 118 -11.13 14.34 -22.54
CA TYR A 118 -12.10 13.99 -21.50
C TYR A 118 -13.39 13.40 -22.08
N SER A 119 -13.86 13.90 -23.22
CA SER A 119 -15.01 13.33 -23.93
C SER A 119 -14.71 11.97 -24.56
N ALA A 120 -13.48 11.72 -25.02
CA ALA A 120 -13.06 10.39 -25.48
C ALA A 120 -12.91 9.41 -24.31
N ARG A 121 -12.28 9.84 -23.23
CA ARG A 121 -12.13 9.08 -21.99
C ARG A 121 -13.50 8.74 -21.38
N GLN A 122 -14.41 9.70 -21.33
CA GLN A 122 -15.75 9.48 -20.82
C GLN A 122 -16.55 8.55 -21.74
N ARG A 123 -16.47 8.68 -23.06
CA ARG A 123 -17.07 7.70 -23.99
C ARG A 123 -16.51 6.30 -23.80
N TYR A 124 -15.22 6.16 -23.53
CA TYR A 124 -14.57 4.87 -23.24
C TYR A 124 -15.08 4.27 -21.93
N PHE A 125 -15.14 5.06 -20.84
CA PHE A 125 -15.67 4.59 -19.56
C PHE A 125 -17.19 4.38 -19.57
N ASP A 126 -17.97 5.17 -20.32
CA ASP A 126 -19.40 4.98 -20.52
C ASP A 126 -19.67 3.72 -21.37
N TYR A 127 -18.79 3.41 -22.32
CA TYR A 127 -18.82 2.17 -23.08
C TYR A 127 -18.52 0.97 -22.19
N LEU A 128 -17.44 1.02 -21.38
CA LEU A 128 -17.13 0.01 -20.37
C LEU A 128 -18.33 -0.19 -19.43
N TYR A 129 -18.86 0.87 -18.82
CA TYR A 129 -20.03 0.80 -17.95
C TYR A 129 -21.26 0.13 -18.57
N LYS A 130 -21.47 0.26 -19.89
CA LYS A 130 -22.64 -0.28 -20.60
C LYS A 130 -22.43 -1.67 -21.18
N LYS A 131 -21.19 -2.04 -21.51
CA LYS A 131 -20.87 -3.29 -22.23
C LYS A 131 -20.14 -4.31 -21.36
N ASP A 132 -19.46 -3.85 -20.32
CA ASP A 132 -18.63 -4.66 -19.44
C ASP A 132 -18.51 -3.96 -18.07
N ARG A 133 -19.56 -4.12 -17.24
CA ARG A 133 -19.61 -3.53 -15.89
C ARG A 133 -18.50 -4.06 -14.99
N ASP A 134 -17.98 -5.25 -15.28
CA ASP A 134 -16.91 -5.90 -14.54
C ASP A 134 -15.56 -5.25 -14.90
N ALA A 135 -15.33 -4.93 -16.18
CA ALA A 135 -14.18 -4.12 -16.61
C ALA A 135 -14.18 -2.66 -16.09
N TRP A 136 -15.28 -2.19 -15.48
CA TRP A 136 -15.37 -0.87 -14.83
C TRP A 136 -14.89 -0.89 -13.35
N PHE A 137 -14.80 -2.07 -12.73
CA PHE A 137 -14.44 -2.28 -11.32
C PHE A 137 -13.22 -3.21 -11.13
N VAL A 138 -12.29 -3.21 -12.06
CA VAL A 138 -11.11 -4.09 -12.01
C VAL A 138 -10.11 -3.61 -10.96
N LEU A 139 -9.96 -4.38 -9.89
CA LEU A 139 -8.87 -4.28 -8.93
C LEU A 139 -8.50 -5.68 -8.47
N ASP A 140 -7.38 -6.16 -8.99
CA ASP A 140 -7.06 -7.59 -9.04
C ASP A 140 -6.21 -8.00 -7.86
N PRO A 141 -6.75 -8.72 -6.86
CA PRO A 141 -5.96 -9.20 -5.76
C PRO A 141 -4.88 -10.14 -6.29
N VAL A 142 -3.68 -9.90 -5.79
CA VAL A 142 -2.50 -10.71 -6.04
C VAL A 142 -2.53 -11.88 -5.08
N ILE A 143 -2.57 -13.09 -5.61
CA ILE A 143 -2.51 -14.33 -4.84
C ILE A 143 -1.08 -14.85 -4.90
N THR A 144 -0.49 -15.10 -3.74
CA THR A 144 0.81 -15.75 -3.64
C THR A 144 0.69 -17.05 -2.85
N VAL A 145 1.11 -18.13 -3.48
CA VAL A 145 1.33 -19.44 -2.84
C VAL A 145 2.77 -19.47 -2.36
N HIS A 146 2.97 -19.61 -1.06
CA HIS A 146 4.27 -19.60 -0.40
C HIS A 146 4.36 -20.80 0.54
N PRO A 147 5.55 -21.40 0.81
CA PRO A 147 5.62 -22.70 1.51
C PRO A 147 5.01 -22.80 2.92
N ASP A 148 4.64 -21.69 3.54
CA ASP A 148 4.01 -21.64 4.87
C ASP A 148 2.61 -21.02 4.88
N GLU A 149 2.17 -20.41 3.77
CA GLU A 149 0.87 -19.75 3.66
C GLU A 149 0.47 -19.42 2.21
N VAL A 150 -0.84 -19.37 1.98
CA VAL A 150 -1.42 -18.68 0.82
C VAL A 150 -1.83 -17.29 1.28
N PHE A 151 -1.43 -16.25 0.55
CA PHE A 151 -1.83 -14.89 0.90
C PHE A 151 -2.33 -14.09 -0.30
N PHE A 152 -3.22 -13.15 0.01
CA PHE A 152 -3.93 -12.29 -0.92
C PHE A 152 -3.56 -10.85 -0.62
N GLU A 153 -3.16 -10.08 -1.63
CA GLU A 153 -2.84 -8.65 -1.48
C GLU A 153 -3.69 -7.82 -2.43
N CYS A 154 -4.19 -6.67 -1.99
CA CYS A 154 -4.95 -5.74 -2.84
C CYS A 154 -4.75 -4.27 -2.44
N PHE A 155 -5.12 -3.37 -3.34
CA PHE A 155 -5.27 -1.95 -3.04
C PHE A 155 -6.72 -1.50 -3.18
N SER A 156 -7.06 -0.39 -2.51
CA SER A 156 -8.31 0.33 -2.74
C SER A 156 -8.34 1.04 -4.10
N GLN A 157 -9.53 1.44 -4.58
CA GLN A 157 -9.71 2.18 -5.86
C GLN A 157 -8.98 3.52 -5.89
N ASP A 158 -8.75 4.11 -4.73
CA ASP A 158 -7.96 5.33 -4.56
C ASP A 158 -6.49 5.06 -4.21
N GLU A 159 -6.06 3.80 -4.23
CA GLU A 159 -4.71 3.29 -3.94
C GLU A 159 -4.11 3.79 -2.62
N SER A 160 -4.94 4.24 -1.69
CA SER A 160 -4.53 4.80 -0.40
C SER A 160 -4.57 3.78 0.75
N SER A 161 -5.21 2.63 0.50
CA SER A 161 -5.35 1.51 1.43
C SER A 161 -4.75 0.28 0.78
N TYR A 162 -3.95 -0.45 1.53
CA TYR A 162 -3.40 -1.76 1.19
C TYR A 162 -4.02 -2.79 2.11
N GLY A 163 -4.46 -3.91 1.55
CA GLY A 163 -4.96 -5.06 2.30
C GLY A 163 -4.08 -6.27 2.02
N ARG A 164 -3.76 -7.03 3.06
CA ARG A 164 -3.18 -8.37 2.93
C ARG A 164 -3.87 -9.34 3.85
N LEU A 165 -4.35 -10.45 3.32
CA LEU A 165 -4.82 -11.60 4.08
C LEU A 165 -3.83 -12.74 3.91
N GLY A 166 -3.16 -13.16 4.99
CA GLY A 166 -2.36 -14.39 5.03
C GLY A 166 -3.16 -15.54 5.64
N CYS A 167 -3.11 -16.70 5.01
CA CYS A 167 -3.73 -17.94 5.47
C CYS A 167 -2.67 -19.03 5.53
N ASN A 168 -2.28 -19.43 6.74
CA ASN A 168 -1.40 -20.59 6.89
C ASN A 168 -2.12 -21.87 6.44
N TYR A 169 -1.38 -22.97 6.28
CA TYR A 169 -1.99 -24.22 5.80
C TYR A 169 -2.95 -24.89 6.80
N GLU A 170 -2.98 -24.48 8.06
CA GLU A 170 -4.00 -24.90 9.03
C GLU A 170 -5.39 -24.31 8.74
N VAL A 171 -5.50 -23.36 7.81
CA VAL A 171 -6.80 -22.88 7.31
C VAL A 171 -7.47 -23.92 6.41
N PHE A 172 -6.69 -24.83 5.82
CA PHE A 172 -7.11 -25.81 4.83
C PHE A 172 -7.00 -27.25 5.38
N GLN A 173 -7.61 -28.18 4.65
CA GLN A 173 -7.50 -29.63 4.79
C GLN A 173 -7.43 -30.25 3.39
N ASP A 174 -7.06 -31.52 3.28
CA ASP A 174 -6.94 -32.23 2.00
C ASP A 174 -6.15 -31.43 0.94
N ILE A 175 -5.03 -30.86 1.40
CA ILE A 175 -4.13 -30.04 0.58
C ILE A 175 -3.41 -30.97 -0.39
N GLY A 176 -3.59 -30.71 -1.68
CA GLY A 176 -2.89 -31.41 -2.75
C GLY A 176 -1.46 -30.93 -2.92
N GLU A 177 -0.82 -31.37 -4.00
CA GLU A 177 0.43 -30.75 -4.43
C GLU A 177 0.20 -29.27 -4.74
N PHE A 178 1.22 -28.46 -4.48
CA PHE A 178 1.22 -27.04 -4.79
C PHE A 178 2.60 -26.63 -5.27
N ALA A 179 2.65 -25.54 -6.01
CA ALA A 179 3.89 -24.92 -6.43
C ALA A 179 3.85 -23.43 -6.16
N CYS A 180 4.95 -22.94 -5.57
CA CYS A 180 5.05 -21.60 -5.04
C CYS A 180 5.23 -20.56 -6.15
N GLY A 181 4.54 -19.44 -6.00
CA GLY A 181 4.62 -18.32 -6.91
C GLY A 181 3.46 -17.37 -6.72
N THR A 182 3.40 -16.38 -7.61
CA THR A 182 2.40 -15.31 -7.54
C THR A 182 1.58 -15.30 -8.82
N THR A 183 0.26 -15.16 -8.69
CA THR A 183 -0.69 -14.98 -9.78
C THR A 183 -1.69 -13.90 -9.41
N ASN A 184 -2.42 -13.39 -10.39
CA ASN A 184 -3.43 -12.36 -10.19
C ASN A 184 -4.72 -12.83 -10.84
N ILE A 185 -5.84 -12.47 -10.22
CA ILE A 185 -7.17 -12.89 -10.66
C ILE A 185 -8.05 -11.66 -10.81
N ASP A 186 -8.94 -11.67 -11.79
CA ASP A 186 -10.00 -10.67 -11.84
C ASP A 186 -10.92 -10.86 -10.63
N TYR A 187 -11.10 -9.81 -9.85
CA TYR A 187 -11.97 -9.85 -8.68
C TYR A 187 -13.28 -9.17 -9.02
N SER A 188 -14.25 -10.01 -9.38
CA SER A 188 -15.60 -9.59 -9.68
C SER A 188 -16.49 -9.51 -8.42
N ALA A 189 -17.62 -8.81 -8.56
CA ALA A 189 -18.67 -8.87 -7.54
C ALA A 189 -19.25 -10.29 -7.39
N ALA A 190 -19.27 -11.08 -8.48
CA ALA A 190 -19.73 -12.46 -8.45
C ALA A 190 -18.82 -13.34 -7.58
N LEU A 191 -17.49 -13.19 -7.71
CA LEU A 191 -16.53 -13.89 -6.84
C LEU A 191 -16.74 -13.55 -5.35
N TYR A 192 -17.03 -12.28 -5.04
CA TYR A 192 -17.35 -11.88 -3.66
C TYR A 192 -18.62 -12.55 -3.13
N ASP A 193 -19.67 -12.62 -3.96
CA ASP A 193 -20.92 -13.28 -3.61
C ASP A 193 -20.71 -14.77 -3.34
N GLU A 194 -19.84 -15.45 -4.08
CA GLU A 194 -19.43 -16.83 -3.79
C GLU A 194 -18.76 -16.97 -2.42
N PHE A 195 -17.84 -16.06 -2.06
CA PHE A 195 -17.28 -16.06 -0.70
C PHE A 195 -18.37 -15.88 0.37
N GLN A 196 -19.40 -15.06 0.11
CA GLN A 196 -20.53 -14.90 1.05
C GLN A 196 -21.37 -16.17 1.21
N LYS A 197 -21.32 -17.13 0.28
CA LYS A 197 -22.01 -18.42 0.38
C LYS A 197 -21.27 -19.47 1.21
N ILE A 198 -20.01 -19.24 1.62
CA ILE A 198 -19.24 -20.17 2.46
C ILE A 198 -19.97 -20.43 3.79
N ARG A 199 -20.21 -21.71 4.10
CA ARG A 199 -20.89 -22.18 5.32
C ARG A 199 -20.17 -23.40 5.88
N ARG A 200 -20.24 -23.61 7.20
CA ARG A 200 -19.60 -24.75 7.89
C ARG A 200 -20.10 -26.13 7.43
N TYR A 201 -21.30 -26.21 6.86
CA TYR A 201 -21.93 -27.46 6.45
C TYR A 201 -21.72 -27.79 4.96
N LYS A 202 -21.10 -26.89 4.17
CA LYS A 202 -20.77 -27.12 2.76
C LYS A 202 -19.26 -27.29 2.65
N SER A 203 -18.82 -28.28 1.86
CA SER A 203 -17.42 -28.35 1.45
C SER A 203 -17.14 -27.24 0.44
N THR A 204 -16.05 -26.50 0.67
CA THR A 204 -15.55 -25.47 -0.25
C THR A 204 -14.11 -25.79 -0.61
N ARG A 205 -13.87 -26.10 -1.88
CA ARG A 205 -12.53 -26.33 -2.42
C ARG A 205 -12.00 -25.04 -3.04
N PHE A 206 -10.79 -24.69 -2.67
CA PHE A 206 -10.07 -23.51 -3.12
C PHE A 206 -8.96 -23.97 -4.09
N GLN A 207 -9.03 -23.54 -5.35
CA GLN A 207 -8.07 -23.92 -6.38
C GLN A 207 -7.46 -22.69 -7.06
N VAL A 208 -6.13 -22.63 -7.05
CA VAL A 208 -5.34 -21.65 -7.82
C VAL A 208 -4.68 -22.41 -8.96
N ASP A 209 -4.91 -21.97 -10.20
CA ASP A 209 -4.36 -22.58 -11.42
C ASP A 209 -3.54 -21.54 -12.22
N PRO A 210 -2.54 -21.96 -13.01
CA PRO A 210 -1.78 -21.05 -13.88
C PRO A 210 -2.63 -20.23 -14.87
N SER A 211 -3.80 -20.76 -15.23
CA SER A 211 -4.76 -20.17 -16.15
C SER A 211 -5.85 -19.32 -15.49
N GLY A 212 -6.00 -19.37 -14.16
CA GLY A 212 -7.10 -18.70 -13.46
C GLY A 212 -7.31 -19.18 -12.02
N PHE A 213 -8.41 -18.77 -11.42
CA PHE A 213 -8.78 -19.14 -10.05
C PHE A 213 -10.20 -19.70 -10.00
N ASP A 214 -10.35 -20.82 -9.32
CA ASP A 214 -11.59 -21.60 -9.26
C ASP A 214 -12.05 -21.80 -7.80
N VAL A 215 -13.34 -21.55 -7.54
CA VAL A 215 -14.00 -21.87 -6.27
C VAL A 215 -15.12 -22.86 -6.54
N GLU A 216 -15.03 -24.04 -5.90
CA GLU A 216 -16.06 -25.07 -6.01
C GLU A 216 -16.74 -25.28 -4.66
N THR A 217 -18.06 -25.13 -4.63
CA THR A 217 -18.89 -25.47 -3.48
C THR A 217 -19.90 -26.54 -3.89
N THR A 218 -20.00 -27.62 -3.11
CA THR A 218 -20.91 -28.76 -3.39
C THR A 218 -22.36 -28.30 -3.71
N GLY A 219 -22.84 -28.62 -4.93
CA GLY A 219 -24.22 -28.42 -5.37
C GLY A 219 -24.50 -27.19 -6.26
N GLU A 220 -23.47 -26.44 -6.67
CA GLU A 220 -23.59 -25.25 -7.54
C GLU A 220 -22.59 -25.33 -8.72
N GLU A 221 -22.80 -24.52 -9.76
CA GLU A 221 -21.89 -24.44 -10.92
C GLU A 221 -20.49 -23.92 -10.50
N SER A 222 -19.44 -24.47 -11.11
CA SER A 222 -18.05 -24.05 -10.90
C SER A 222 -17.83 -22.61 -11.39
N TYR A 223 -17.27 -21.74 -10.55
CA TYR A 223 -16.97 -20.36 -10.91
C TYR A 223 -15.47 -20.16 -11.17
N ARG A 224 -15.14 -19.64 -12.37
CA ARG A 224 -13.77 -19.47 -12.88
C ARG A 224 -13.46 -18.04 -13.25
N GLU A 225 -12.40 -17.48 -12.66
CA GLU A 225 -11.86 -16.16 -13.02
C GLU A 225 -10.61 -16.25 -13.88
N LEU A 226 -10.48 -15.31 -14.82
CA LEU A 226 -9.37 -15.23 -15.76
C LEU A 226 -8.18 -14.45 -15.20
N LYS A 227 -6.98 -14.82 -15.64
CA LYS A 227 -5.73 -14.12 -15.31
C LYS A 227 -5.57 -12.82 -16.11
N ILE A 228 -5.16 -11.75 -15.43
CA ILE A 228 -4.87 -10.45 -16.04
C ILE A 228 -3.57 -9.81 -15.53
N ASP A 229 -3.05 -8.86 -16.33
CA ASP A 229 -1.81 -8.13 -16.04
C ASP A 229 -2.07 -7.02 -15.00
N LEU A 230 -1.23 -6.95 -13.96
CA LEU A 230 -1.31 -5.92 -12.92
C LEU A 230 -1.03 -4.51 -13.50
N PRO A 231 -1.81 -3.48 -13.10
CA PRO A 231 -1.49 -2.10 -13.41
C PRO A 231 -0.12 -1.67 -12.88
N ASP A 232 0.62 -0.84 -13.65
CA ASP A 232 1.93 -0.29 -13.24
C ASP A 232 1.87 0.44 -11.89
N SER A 233 0.74 1.12 -11.60
CA SER A 233 0.52 1.83 -10.33
C SER A 233 0.47 0.89 -9.13
N TRP A 234 -0.17 -0.27 -9.28
CA TRP A 234 -0.23 -1.32 -8.25
C TRP A 234 1.12 -1.97 -8.02
N VAL A 235 1.84 -2.32 -9.10
CA VAL A 235 3.20 -2.84 -8.99
C VAL A 235 4.05 -1.89 -8.17
N ARG A 236 4.02 -0.59 -8.49
CA ARG A 236 4.73 0.46 -7.75
C ARG A 236 4.24 0.56 -6.29
N GLY A 237 2.92 0.52 -6.07
CA GLY A 237 2.31 0.52 -4.74
C GLY A 237 2.85 -0.59 -3.84
N PHE A 238 2.96 -1.83 -4.34
CA PHE A 238 3.51 -2.95 -3.58
C PHE A 238 4.97 -2.72 -3.14
N LEU A 239 5.80 -2.12 -4.00
CA LEU A 239 7.19 -1.79 -3.65
C LEU A 239 7.23 -0.74 -2.52
N GLN A 240 6.34 0.25 -2.58
CA GLN A 240 6.25 1.35 -1.62
C GLN A 240 5.73 0.88 -0.26
N VAL A 241 4.69 0.07 -0.24
CA VAL A 241 4.14 -0.57 0.98
C VAL A 241 5.23 -1.39 1.66
N SER A 242 5.85 -2.32 0.91
CA SER A 242 6.90 -3.17 1.47
C SER A 242 8.08 -2.36 1.99
N SER A 243 8.46 -1.27 1.33
CA SER A 243 9.53 -0.40 1.80
C SER A 243 9.13 0.33 3.08
N ALA A 244 7.90 0.87 3.15
CA ALA A 244 7.38 1.55 4.32
C ALA A 244 7.27 0.64 5.55
N MET A 245 6.88 -0.63 5.36
CA MET A 245 6.81 -1.63 6.44
C MET A 245 8.17 -1.93 7.08
N THR A 246 9.28 -1.66 6.37
CA THR A 246 10.63 -1.82 6.95
C THR A 246 11.04 -0.65 7.85
N LEU A 247 10.37 0.51 7.77
CA LEU A 247 10.76 1.69 8.53
C LEU A 247 10.48 1.53 10.03
N GLN A 248 11.18 2.32 10.84
CA GLN A 248 10.98 2.33 12.28
C GLN A 248 9.58 2.88 12.62
N ALA A 249 8.85 2.16 13.48
CA ALA A 249 7.50 2.51 13.90
C ALA A 249 7.35 2.43 15.41
N ALA A 250 6.50 3.29 15.98
CA ALA A 250 5.90 3.01 17.28
C ALA A 250 4.96 1.81 17.13
N ARG A 251 5.15 0.78 17.94
CA ARG A 251 4.39 -0.47 17.91
C ARG A 251 3.67 -0.67 19.23
N PHE A 252 2.40 -1.06 19.18
CA PHE A 252 1.63 -1.46 20.35
C PHE A 252 0.46 -2.35 19.95
N ASP A 253 -0.01 -3.16 20.89
CA ASP A 253 -1.15 -4.03 20.69
C ASP A 253 -2.42 -3.36 21.25
N LEU A 254 -3.50 -3.42 20.48
CA LEU A 254 -4.84 -3.04 20.87
C LEU A 254 -5.71 -4.29 21.04
N HIS A 255 -6.47 -4.32 22.11
CA HIS A 255 -7.52 -5.31 22.30
C HIS A 255 -8.64 -5.09 21.25
N PRO A 256 -9.31 -6.14 20.74
CA PRO A 256 -10.37 -5.98 19.73
C PRO A 256 -11.48 -4.99 20.12
N MET A 257 -11.86 -4.96 21.41
CA MET A 257 -12.83 -3.99 21.93
C MET A 257 -12.37 -2.53 21.82
N ASP A 258 -11.05 -2.27 21.82
CA ASP A 258 -10.55 -0.91 21.63
C ASP A 258 -10.78 -0.48 20.19
N ILE A 259 -10.50 -1.33 19.19
CA ILE A 259 -10.84 -1.07 17.78
C ILE A 259 -12.35 -0.88 17.60
N HIS A 260 -13.18 -1.71 18.26
CA HIS A 260 -14.63 -1.50 18.29
C HIS A 260 -14.99 -0.09 18.78
N ASN A 261 -14.39 0.37 19.88
CA ASN A 261 -14.64 1.70 20.43
C ASN A 261 -14.19 2.80 19.46
N LEU A 262 -13.06 2.62 18.75
CA LEU A 262 -12.63 3.54 17.70
C LEU A 262 -13.66 3.63 16.56
N CYS A 263 -14.12 2.47 16.05
CA CYS A 263 -15.17 2.40 15.03
C CYS A 263 -16.48 3.05 15.50
N PHE A 264 -16.87 2.81 16.76
CA PHE A 264 -18.08 3.37 17.35
C PHE A 264 -18.08 4.91 17.36
N VAL A 265 -16.96 5.53 17.77
CA VAL A 265 -16.81 7.00 17.72
C VAL A 265 -16.94 7.49 16.28
N LEU A 266 -16.23 6.87 15.33
CA LEU A 266 -16.26 7.28 13.91
C LEU A 266 -17.63 7.12 13.25
N ARG A 267 -18.44 6.16 13.70
CA ARG A 267 -19.83 5.96 13.24
C ARG A 267 -20.77 7.05 13.76
N ARG A 268 -20.66 7.39 15.05
CA ARG A 268 -21.56 8.37 15.69
C ARG A 268 -21.28 9.81 15.27
N HIS A 269 -20.07 10.09 14.80
CA HIS A 269 -19.66 11.45 14.51
C HIS A 269 -19.23 11.60 13.04
N ARG A 270 -19.80 12.61 12.36
CA ARG A 270 -19.45 12.95 10.97
C ARG A 270 -18.72 14.27 10.88
N GLU A 271 -17.54 14.26 10.25
CA GLU A 271 -16.64 15.39 10.20
C GLU A 271 -17.18 16.45 9.25
N ARG A 272 -17.53 17.62 9.80
CA ARG A 272 -17.91 18.79 8.99
C ARG A 272 -16.71 19.70 8.74
N VAL A 273 -15.81 19.79 9.72
CA VAL A 273 -14.60 20.63 9.68
C VAL A 273 -13.34 19.79 9.97
N GLY A 274 -12.17 20.35 9.67
CA GLY A 274 -10.88 19.76 10.02
C GLY A 274 -10.33 20.33 11.34
N PRO A 275 -9.23 19.77 11.86
CA PRO A 275 -8.49 18.60 11.36
C PRO A 275 -9.26 17.28 11.56
N ARG A 276 -9.15 16.33 10.60
CA ARG A 276 -9.84 15.02 10.61
C ARG A 276 -8.87 13.89 10.94
N SER A 277 -8.26 13.96 12.12
CA SER A 277 -7.16 13.07 12.50
C SER A 277 -7.52 12.20 13.71
N MET A 278 -6.67 11.21 13.99
CA MET A 278 -6.60 10.55 15.30
C MET A 278 -5.23 10.79 15.89
N ARG A 279 -5.18 11.18 17.16
CA ARG A 279 -3.95 11.40 17.93
C ARG A 279 -3.77 10.28 18.93
N TYR A 280 -2.72 9.50 18.74
CA TYR A 280 -2.31 8.46 19.67
C TYR A 280 -1.36 9.06 20.70
N HIS A 281 -1.74 8.99 21.97
CA HIS A 281 -0.90 9.35 23.10
C HIS A 281 -0.33 8.07 23.69
N LEU A 282 0.99 7.91 23.57
CA LEU A 282 1.73 6.71 23.95
C LEU A 282 2.68 7.09 25.09
N SER A 283 2.38 6.65 26.30
CA SER A 283 3.25 6.85 27.47
C SER A 283 3.68 5.47 28.02
N PRO A 284 4.98 5.21 28.24
CA PRO A 284 5.48 3.91 28.69
C PRO A 284 4.73 3.37 29.92
N GLY A 285 4.30 2.11 29.86
CA GLY A 285 3.58 1.40 30.93
C GLY A 285 2.13 1.83 31.16
N LYS A 286 1.64 2.87 30.48
CA LYS A 286 0.27 3.39 30.63
C LYS A 286 -0.65 2.88 29.51
N PRO A 287 -1.98 2.87 29.72
CA PRO A 287 -2.96 2.62 28.67
C PRO A 287 -2.77 3.56 27.47
N VAL A 288 -2.90 3.02 26.25
CA VAL A 288 -2.95 3.81 25.02
C VAL A 288 -4.20 4.69 25.05
N ARG A 289 -4.05 5.98 24.73
CA ARG A 289 -5.18 6.91 24.57
C ARG A 289 -5.24 7.43 23.14
N VAL A 290 -6.44 7.49 22.58
CA VAL A 290 -6.68 7.96 21.21
C VAL A 290 -7.68 9.11 21.22
N VAL A 291 -7.26 10.28 20.72
CA VAL A 291 -8.12 11.47 20.63
C VAL A 291 -8.57 11.70 19.18
N PHE A 292 -9.88 11.87 18.98
CA PHE A 292 -10.51 12.05 17.68
C PHE A 292 -10.77 13.54 17.37
N GLU A 293 -10.00 14.12 16.45
CA GLU A 293 -10.19 15.52 16.02
C GLU A 293 -11.29 15.65 14.94
N PRO A 294 -12.11 16.71 14.87
CA PRO A 294 -12.03 17.93 15.66
C PRO A 294 -12.87 17.87 16.96
N TRP A 295 -13.44 16.70 17.30
CA TRP A 295 -14.37 16.59 18.43
C TRP A 295 -13.69 16.55 19.78
N GLU A 296 -12.37 16.30 19.80
CA GLU A 296 -11.58 16.12 21.03
C GLU A 296 -12.14 15.01 21.93
N ILE A 297 -12.77 13.99 21.31
CA ILE A 297 -13.26 12.80 22.02
C ILE A 297 -12.06 11.89 22.27
N GLU A 298 -11.77 11.64 23.54
CA GLU A 298 -10.72 10.71 23.96
C GLU A 298 -11.30 9.31 24.22
N VAL A 299 -10.64 8.30 23.67
CA VAL A 299 -10.85 6.88 23.97
C VAL A 299 -9.61 6.36 24.69
N THR A 300 -9.78 5.98 25.95
CA THR A 300 -8.74 5.26 26.71
C THR A 300 -8.89 3.76 26.48
N CYS A 301 -7.78 3.08 26.19
CA CYS A 301 -7.72 1.64 25.91
C CYS A 301 -7.16 0.88 27.13
N PRO A 302 -7.98 0.59 28.18
CA PRO A 302 -7.49 0.14 29.49
C PRO A 302 -6.76 -1.20 29.45
N ARG A 303 -7.08 -2.06 28.47
CA ARG A 303 -6.49 -3.39 28.28
C ARG A 303 -5.24 -3.37 27.39
N SER A 304 -4.90 -2.21 26.86
CA SER A 304 -3.88 -2.04 25.83
C SER A 304 -2.83 -1.07 26.32
N ARG A 305 -1.80 -1.59 26.97
CA ARG A 305 -0.70 -0.81 27.53
C ARG A 305 0.38 -0.57 26.48
N TYR A 306 0.94 0.62 26.48
CA TYR A 306 2.08 0.94 25.63
C TYR A 306 3.38 0.45 26.30
N GLU A 307 4.03 -0.53 25.69
CA GLU A 307 5.27 -1.14 26.20
C GLU A 307 6.55 -0.50 25.65
N GLY A 308 6.44 0.50 24.77
CA GLY A 308 7.62 1.18 24.24
C GLY A 308 8.28 2.12 25.25
N ASP A 309 9.54 2.44 25.02
CA ASP A 309 10.40 3.13 26.01
C ASP A 309 10.24 4.66 26.03
N THR A 310 9.68 5.24 24.97
CA THR A 310 9.60 6.69 24.79
C THR A 310 8.17 7.19 24.77
N GLU A 311 7.90 8.26 25.52
CA GLU A 311 6.64 9.00 25.42
C GLU A 311 6.55 9.76 24.09
N GLN A 312 5.41 9.62 23.40
CA GLN A 312 5.20 10.27 22.11
C GLN A 312 3.72 10.46 21.78
N GLU A 313 3.43 11.54 21.06
CA GLU A 313 2.13 11.79 20.42
C GLU A 313 2.27 11.58 18.91
N ILE A 314 1.49 10.66 18.34
CA ILE A 314 1.50 10.40 16.90
C ILE A 314 0.12 10.67 16.30
N ARG A 315 0.09 11.57 15.32
CA ARG A 315 -1.12 11.94 14.59
C ARG A 315 -1.20 11.22 13.25
N VAL A 316 -2.34 10.57 13.00
CA VAL A 316 -2.64 9.86 11.76
C VAL A 316 -3.92 10.39 11.10
N TRP A 317 -4.02 10.26 9.78
CA TRP A 317 -5.22 10.58 9.00
C TRP A 317 -5.76 9.34 8.30
N GLY A 318 -6.84 9.50 7.52
CA GLY A 318 -7.52 8.37 6.87
C GLY A 318 -8.36 7.51 7.81
N ARG A 319 -8.62 7.99 9.03
CA ARG A 319 -9.26 7.26 10.14
C ARG A 319 -10.54 6.48 9.82
N ARG A 320 -11.36 6.95 8.87
CA ARG A 320 -12.59 6.21 8.47
C ARG A 320 -12.31 4.85 7.84
N ARG A 321 -11.09 4.62 7.33
CA ARG A 321 -10.67 3.31 6.80
C ARG A 321 -10.53 2.24 7.89
N ILE A 322 -10.50 2.63 9.17
CA ILE A 322 -10.49 1.68 10.29
C ILE A 322 -11.77 0.82 10.32
N HIS A 323 -12.88 1.30 9.72
CA HIS A 323 -14.09 0.49 9.58
C HIS A 323 -13.89 -0.81 8.78
N ILE A 324 -12.86 -0.90 7.94
CA ILE A 324 -12.49 -2.14 7.23
C ILE A 324 -12.18 -3.27 8.24
N LEU A 325 -11.62 -2.93 9.40
CA LEU A 325 -11.27 -3.89 10.44
C LEU A 325 -12.47 -4.37 11.25
N GLU A 326 -13.64 -3.72 11.11
CA GLU A 326 -14.77 -3.94 12.00
C GLU A 326 -15.31 -5.38 11.94
N ARG A 327 -15.33 -5.95 10.74
CA ARG A 327 -15.75 -7.34 10.51
C ARG A 327 -14.81 -8.37 11.15
N LEU A 328 -13.56 -7.98 11.42
CA LEU A 328 -12.54 -8.83 12.01
C LEU A 328 -12.55 -8.82 13.54
N ILE A 329 -13.19 -7.85 14.17
CA ILE A 329 -13.20 -7.67 15.63
C ILE A 329 -13.64 -8.94 16.39
N PRO A 330 -14.68 -9.68 15.98
CA PRO A 330 -15.11 -10.88 16.72
C PRO A 330 -14.15 -12.07 16.58
N LEU A 331 -13.28 -12.05 15.56
CA LEU A 331 -12.34 -13.14 15.25
C LEU A 331 -10.93 -12.85 15.77
N ALA A 332 -10.58 -11.57 15.86
CA ALA A 332 -9.24 -11.15 16.20
C ALA A 332 -8.92 -11.45 17.68
N ARG A 333 -7.73 -12.01 17.91
CA ARG A 333 -7.13 -12.10 19.25
C ARG A 333 -6.61 -10.74 19.71
N LYS A 334 -6.03 -9.98 18.78
CA LYS A 334 -5.49 -8.64 18.98
C LYS A 334 -5.28 -7.90 17.66
N PHE A 335 -5.04 -6.61 17.76
CA PHE A 335 -4.60 -5.76 16.65
C PHE A 335 -3.27 -5.11 16.98
N THR A 336 -2.20 -5.47 16.28
CA THR A 336 -0.90 -4.78 16.40
C THR A 336 -0.89 -3.55 15.49
N VAL A 337 -0.69 -2.37 16.08
CA VAL A 337 -0.65 -1.10 15.36
C VAL A 337 0.80 -0.65 15.20
N HIS A 338 1.16 -0.25 13.98
CA HIS A 338 2.46 0.32 13.64
C HIS A 338 2.28 1.75 13.12
N LEU A 339 2.83 2.73 13.84
CA LEU A 339 2.77 4.14 13.47
C LEU A 339 4.16 4.66 13.11
N LEU A 340 4.38 5.00 11.84
CA LEU A 340 5.69 5.47 11.36
C LEU A 340 5.99 6.94 11.75
N GLY A 341 4.99 7.67 12.23
CA GLY A 341 5.11 9.06 12.66
C GLY A 341 4.00 9.94 12.12
N ARG A 342 4.14 11.26 12.33
CA ARG A 342 3.10 12.23 11.93
C ARG A 342 2.91 12.23 10.42
N GLY A 343 1.72 11.81 9.97
CA GLY A 343 1.29 11.88 8.56
C GLY A 343 2.12 10.99 7.64
N LEU A 344 2.80 10.02 8.22
CA LEU A 344 3.41 8.89 7.54
C LEU A 344 2.42 7.71 7.57
N PRO A 345 2.69 6.64 6.81
CA PRO A 345 1.82 5.47 6.82
C PRO A 345 1.60 4.88 8.20
N SER A 346 0.45 4.23 8.36
CA SER A 346 0.11 3.44 9.53
C SER A 346 -0.36 2.06 9.10
N PHE A 347 -0.06 1.06 9.92
CA PHE A 347 -0.46 -0.32 9.67
C PHE A 347 -1.20 -0.89 10.87
N TYR A 348 -2.23 -1.69 10.59
CA TYR A 348 -3.01 -2.43 11.58
C TYR A 348 -2.97 -3.89 11.18
N VAL A 349 -2.39 -4.74 12.03
CA VAL A 349 -2.28 -6.18 11.80
C VAL A 349 -3.24 -6.87 12.76
N ALA A 350 -4.29 -7.50 12.24
CA ALA A 350 -5.20 -8.33 13.01
C ALA A 350 -4.66 -9.76 13.08
N ASP A 351 -4.44 -10.26 14.30
CA ASP A 351 -4.12 -11.66 14.57
C ASP A 351 -5.44 -12.45 14.65
N LEU A 352 -5.70 -13.30 13.65
CA LEU A 352 -6.90 -14.14 13.54
C LEU A 352 -6.58 -15.62 13.85
N GLY A 353 -5.47 -15.89 14.55
CA GLY A 353 -4.97 -17.23 14.85
C GLY A 353 -4.21 -17.84 13.68
N ASP A 354 -4.90 -18.59 12.83
CA ASP A 354 -4.29 -19.25 11.65
C ASP A 354 -4.30 -18.36 10.39
N MET A 355 -4.81 -17.13 10.55
CA MET A 355 -4.78 -16.09 9.55
C MET A 355 -4.26 -14.79 10.15
N SER A 356 -3.71 -13.93 9.30
CA SER A 356 -3.36 -12.56 9.64
C SER A 356 -3.93 -11.60 8.61
N PHE A 357 -4.45 -10.46 9.06
CA PHE A 357 -4.93 -9.41 8.16
C PHE A 357 -4.16 -8.12 8.39
N THR A 358 -3.47 -7.62 7.37
CA THR A 358 -2.74 -6.34 7.43
C THR A 358 -3.47 -5.28 6.63
N LEU A 359 -3.91 -4.22 7.32
CA LEU A 359 -4.39 -2.98 6.70
C LEU A 359 -3.29 -1.92 6.73
N GLY A 360 -2.79 -1.50 5.58
CA GLY A 360 -1.84 -0.40 5.43
C GLY A 360 -2.51 0.87 4.91
N LEU A 361 -2.36 1.98 5.62
CA LEU A 361 -2.88 3.28 5.23
C LEU A 361 -1.72 4.19 4.83
N SER A 362 -1.77 4.81 3.66
CA SER A 362 -0.71 5.67 3.09
C SER A 362 -0.39 6.95 3.89
N GLY A 363 -1.15 7.21 4.96
CA GLY A 363 -0.98 8.34 5.89
C GLY A 363 -1.99 9.47 5.69
N TRP A 364 -2.41 9.78 4.45
CA TRP A 364 -3.40 10.81 4.13
C TRP A 364 -4.45 10.29 3.14
N THR A 365 -5.70 10.74 3.28
CA THR A 365 -6.80 10.32 2.38
C THR A 365 -6.56 10.60 0.90
N ALA A 366 -5.78 11.65 0.58
CA ALA A 366 -5.45 12.04 -0.80
C ALA A 366 -4.08 11.54 -1.27
N ASN A 367 -3.32 10.85 -0.42
CA ASN A 367 -2.06 10.22 -0.83
C ASN A 367 -2.35 8.77 -1.22
N ASP A 368 -1.89 8.36 -2.39
CA ASP A 368 -1.83 6.96 -2.80
C ASP A 368 -0.45 6.37 -2.45
N TRP A 369 -0.38 5.04 -2.44
CA TRP A 369 0.86 4.30 -2.28
C TRP A 369 1.76 4.41 -3.52
N SER A 370 1.19 4.56 -4.71
CA SER A 370 1.92 4.54 -5.98
C SER A 370 2.65 5.84 -6.31
N THR A 371 2.03 7.01 -6.12
CA THR A 371 2.54 8.30 -6.62
C THR A 371 3.15 9.15 -5.51
N ALA A 372 2.49 9.23 -4.35
CA ALA A 372 2.86 10.18 -3.30
C ALA A 372 3.97 9.67 -2.36
N GLY A 373 3.96 8.38 -2.02
CA GLY A 373 4.75 7.83 -0.90
C GLY A 373 6.26 8.01 -0.99
N ASN A 374 6.88 7.58 -2.09
CA ASN A 374 8.34 7.58 -2.31
C ASN A 374 9.15 7.15 -1.06
N PHE A 375 8.62 6.17 -0.32
CA PHE A 375 9.15 5.62 0.92
C PHE A 375 10.38 4.75 0.67
N ASP A 376 10.51 4.20 -0.53
CA ASP A 376 11.73 3.59 -1.04
C ASP A 376 12.94 4.51 -0.88
N LEU A 377 12.75 5.83 -0.97
CA LEU A 377 13.83 6.79 -0.79
C LEU A 377 14.39 6.81 0.64
N MET A 378 13.59 6.36 1.61
CA MET A 378 13.96 6.30 3.03
C MET A 378 14.59 4.97 3.41
N ALA A 379 14.51 3.95 2.54
CA ALA A 379 15.08 2.63 2.76
C ALA A 379 16.63 2.65 2.79
N PRO A 380 17.27 1.56 3.27
CA PRO A 380 18.73 1.41 3.24
C PRO A 380 19.29 1.57 1.82
N ARG A 381 20.43 2.25 1.69
CA ARG A 381 21.04 2.58 0.38
C ARG A 381 22.49 2.11 0.23
N ALA A 382 22.89 1.10 0.98
CA ALA A 382 24.20 0.48 0.79
C ALA A 382 24.39 0.14 -0.70
N GLU A 383 25.47 0.65 -1.31
CA GLU A 383 25.87 0.22 -2.65
C GLU A 383 26.35 -1.24 -2.52
N VAL A 384 25.49 -2.18 -2.93
CA VAL A 384 25.80 -3.60 -2.93
C VAL A 384 26.16 -4.03 -4.35
N ASP A 385 27.26 -4.75 -4.50
CA ASP A 385 27.66 -5.35 -5.77
C ASP A 385 26.68 -6.48 -6.18
N ASP A 386 26.66 -6.81 -7.47
CA ASP A 386 25.68 -7.77 -8.00
C ASP A 386 25.93 -9.21 -7.55
N ILE A 387 27.16 -9.58 -7.17
CA ILE A 387 27.48 -10.92 -6.66
C ILE A 387 26.87 -11.07 -5.27
N THR A 388 27.09 -10.09 -4.39
CA THR A 388 26.50 -10.07 -3.04
C THR A 388 24.98 -10.04 -3.09
N LYS A 389 24.38 -9.25 -4.00
CA LYS A 389 22.91 -9.27 -4.20
C LYS A 389 22.41 -10.68 -4.52
N ARG A 390 23.01 -11.34 -5.53
CA ARG A 390 22.61 -12.69 -5.92
C ARG A 390 22.73 -13.68 -4.77
N ARG A 391 23.86 -13.68 -4.05
CA ARG A 391 24.06 -14.54 -2.86
C ARG A 391 22.98 -14.35 -1.80
N VAL A 392 22.60 -13.11 -1.49
CA VAL A 392 21.53 -12.82 -0.53
C VAL A 392 20.18 -13.33 -1.03
N PHE A 393 19.87 -13.15 -2.31
CA PHE A 393 18.60 -13.58 -2.88
C PHE A 393 18.49 -15.10 -3.00
N ASP A 394 19.55 -15.77 -3.43
CA ASP A 394 19.60 -17.23 -3.52
C ASP A 394 19.48 -17.85 -2.13
N GLY A 395 20.21 -17.30 -1.14
CA GLY A 395 20.07 -17.70 0.25
C GLY A 395 18.66 -17.50 0.80
N LEU A 396 17.97 -16.42 0.41
CA LEU A 396 16.56 -16.22 0.76
C LEU A 396 15.65 -17.25 0.05
N LYS A 397 15.89 -17.55 -1.23
CA LYS A 397 15.13 -18.54 -2.01
C LYS A 397 15.21 -19.96 -1.46
N GLU A 398 16.32 -20.34 -0.83
CA GLU A 398 16.46 -21.65 -0.18
C GLU A 398 15.41 -21.87 0.93
N ARG A 399 15.08 -20.83 1.70
CA ARG A 399 14.12 -20.90 2.81
C ARG A 399 12.78 -20.24 2.52
N TRP A 400 12.68 -19.56 1.38
CA TRP A 400 11.58 -18.69 0.95
C TRP A 400 11.32 -17.45 1.82
N TYR A 401 11.63 -17.51 3.11
CA TYR A 401 11.54 -16.38 4.02
C TYR A 401 12.65 -16.42 5.07
N ASP A 402 13.11 -15.25 5.48
CA ASP A 402 14.13 -15.12 6.53
C ASP A 402 14.14 -13.69 7.11
N THR A 403 14.72 -13.52 8.29
CA THR A 403 15.01 -12.19 8.82
C THR A 403 16.31 -11.68 8.21
N ALA A 404 16.47 -10.36 8.12
CA ALA A 404 17.75 -9.80 7.68
C ALA A 404 18.92 -10.14 8.62
N GLU A 405 18.64 -10.40 9.91
CA GLU A 405 19.64 -10.91 10.87
C GLU A 405 19.98 -12.39 10.59
N GLY A 406 18.99 -13.22 10.31
CA GLY A 406 19.16 -14.63 9.97
C GLY A 406 19.98 -14.83 8.70
N LEU A 407 19.70 -14.04 7.66
CA LEU A 407 20.50 -14.02 6.42
C LEU A 407 21.92 -13.53 6.67
N SER A 408 22.09 -12.46 7.45
CA SER A 408 23.41 -11.91 7.78
C SER A 408 24.29 -12.97 8.44
N LYS A 409 23.78 -13.67 9.47
CA LYS A 409 24.52 -14.74 10.16
C LYS A 409 24.79 -15.95 9.28
N ARG A 410 23.80 -16.39 8.50
CA ARG A 410 23.91 -17.61 7.69
C ARG A 410 24.85 -17.45 6.50
N LEU A 411 24.84 -16.28 5.86
CA LEU A 411 25.63 -16.01 4.67
C LEU A 411 27.00 -15.38 4.99
N ASP A 412 27.23 -15.03 6.26
CA ASP A 412 28.39 -14.26 6.73
C ASP A 412 28.55 -12.93 5.95
N ILE A 413 27.45 -12.18 5.87
CA ILE A 413 27.39 -10.89 5.17
C ILE A 413 26.94 -9.82 6.17
N ASP A 414 27.59 -8.65 6.18
CA ASP A 414 27.19 -7.52 7.03
C ASP A 414 25.71 -7.20 6.83
N ARG A 415 24.99 -7.05 7.95
CA ARG A 415 23.55 -6.81 7.97
C ARG A 415 23.12 -5.64 7.07
N ARG A 416 23.92 -4.57 6.97
CA ARG A 416 23.61 -3.41 6.11
C ARG A 416 23.64 -3.79 4.64
N LEU A 417 24.58 -4.63 4.21
CA LEU A 417 24.64 -5.15 2.84
C LEU A 417 23.46 -6.08 2.55
N VAL A 418 23.08 -6.93 3.51
CA VAL A 418 21.87 -7.77 3.39
C VAL A 418 20.62 -6.90 3.21
N LEU A 419 20.44 -5.89 4.06
CA LEU A 419 19.32 -4.97 3.95
C LEU A 419 19.32 -4.16 2.65
N GLY A 420 20.49 -3.71 2.17
CA GLY A 420 20.63 -3.04 0.88
C GLY A 420 20.24 -3.95 -0.29
N ALA A 421 20.68 -5.21 -0.27
CA ALA A 421 20.31 -6.21 -1.27
C ALA A 421 18.80 -6.50 -1.25
N LEU A 422 18.23 -6.76 -0.08
CA LEU A 422 16.79 -7.01 0.09
C LEU A 422 15.97 -5.80 -0.36
N SER A 423 16.38 -4.58 -0.03
CA SER A 423 15.74 -3.35 -0.51
C SER A 423 15.78 -3.27 -2.04
N ALA A 424 16.92 -3.59 -2.67
CA ALA A 424 17.03 -3.62 -4.13
C ALA A 424 16.08 -4.66 -4.76
N TYR A 425 15.95 -5.85 -4.17
CA TYR A 425 15.01 -6.86 -4.66
C TYR A 425 13.55 -6.54 -4.35
N THR A 426 13.27 -5.81 -3.28
CA THR A 426 11.94 -5.25 -3.02
C THR A 426 11.58 -4.25 -4.10
N GLN A 427 12.52 -3.40 -4.51
CA GLN A 427 12.31 -2.47 -5.63
C GLN A 427 12.18 -3.20 -6.97
N ALA A 428 12.85 -4.33 -7.15
CA ALA A 428 12.69 -5.19 -8.32
C ALA A 428 11.41 -6.07 -8.27
N GLY A 429 10.57 -5.93 -7.23
CA GLY A 429 9.33 -6.69 -7.09
C GLY A 429 9.53 -8.19 -6.90
N ARG A 430 10.69 -8.61 -6.38
CA ARG A 430 11.07 -10.02 -6.15
C ARG A 430 11.05 -10.43 -4.67
N VAL A 431 11.07 -9.45 -3.79
CA VAL A 431 11.05 -9.64 -2.33
C VAL A 431 10.00 -8.72 -1.73
N MET A 432 9.30 -9.19 -0.71
CA MET A 432 8.44 -8.34 0.12
C MET A 432 8.81 -8.47 1.59
N PHE A 433 8.43 -7.48 2.39
CA PHE A 433 8.53 -7.53 3.84
C PHE A 433 7.16 -7.85 4.44
N ASP A 434 7.07 -8.94 5.17
CA ASP A 434 5.88 -9.33 5.91
C ASP A 434 5.93 -8.71 7.30
N LEU A 435 5.00 -7.79 7.57
CA LEU A 435 4.96 -7.04 8.82
C LEU A 435 4.53 -7.90 10.01
N ASP A 436 3.69 -8.92 9.80
CA ASP A 436 3.17 -9.80 10.85
C ASP A 436 4.31 -10.63 11.46
N ARG A 437 5.03 -11.36 10.60
CA ARG A 437 6.18 -12.19 11.02
C ARG A 437 7.51 -11.45 11.09
N ARG A 438 7.57 -10.22 10.57
CA ARG A 438 8.78 -9.37 10.49
C ARG A 438 9.92 -10.02 9.71
N VAL A 439 9.59 -10.70 8.62
CA VAL A 439 10.52 -11.41 7.74
C VAL A 439 10.47 -10.83 6.33
N PHE A 440 11.55 -11.03 5.58
CA PHE A 440 11.52 -10.86 4.12
C PHE A 440 11.07 -12.18 3.49
N ARG A 441 10.20 -12.10 2.49
CA ARG A 441 9.66 -13.24 1.73
C ARG A 441 10.00 -13.10 0.26
N VAL A 442 10.26 -14.22 -0.42
CA VAL A 442 10.34 -14.24 -1.89
C VAL A 442 8.93 -14.05 -2.45
N ARG A 443 8.75 -13.01 -3.27
CA ARG A 443 7.48 -12.69 -3.92
C ARG A 443 7.77 -12.00 -5.25
N GLU A 444 7.74 -12.76 -6.33
CA GLU A 444 8.06 -12.30 -7.70
C GLU A 444 6.77 -11.87 -8.43
N LEU A 445 6.54 -10.55 -8.55
CA LEU A 445 5.32 -9.96 -9.13
C LEU A 445 5.18 -10.15 -10.65
N SER A 446 6.28 -10.34 -11.38
CA SER A 446 6.28 -10.42 -12.84
C SER A 446 7.17 -11.54 -13.38
N ARG A 447 6.78 -12.07 -14.55
CA ARG A 447 7.52 -13.07 -15.35
C ARG A 447 8.82 -12.49 -15.91
N GLU A 448 8.74 -11.29 -16.49
CA GLU A 448 9.89 -10.56 -17.01
C GLU A 448 10.46 -9.65 -15.93
N PRO A 449 11.77 -9.36 -15.95
CA PRO A 449 12.34 -8.31 -15.11
C PRO A 449 11.52 -7.04 -15.25
N LEU A 450 10.99 -6.57 -14.12
CA LEU A 450 10.23 -5.34 -14.08
C LEU A 450 10.99 -4.22 -14.81
N PRO A 451 10.35 -3.46 -15.72
CA PRO A 451 11.02 -2.40 -16.46
C PRO A 451 11.31 -1.26 -15.48
N MET A 452 12.41 -1.39 -14.73
CA MET A 452 12.75 -0.50 -13.63
C MET A 452 12.86 0.95 -14.10
N SER A 453 13.24 1.19 -15.36
CA SER A 453 13.22 2.52 -15.97
C SER A 453 11.81 3.14 -16.07
N LYS A 454 10.78 2.33 -16.35
CA LYS A 454 9.37 2.74 -16.45
C LYS A 454 8.65 2.74 -15.09
N LEU A 455 8.90 1.75 -14.22
CA LEU A 455 8.28 1.70 -12.89
C LEU A 455 8.91 2.69 -11.92
N ARG A 456 10.23 2.92 -12.05
CA ARG A 456 10.90 3.92 -11.23
C ARG A 456 10.68 5.32 -11.75
N PHE A 457 10.74 5.58 -13.06
CA PHE A 457 10.95 6.94 -13.60
C PHE A 457 11.81 7.74 -12.62
N ALA A 458 13.09 7.36 -12.46
CA ALA A 458 14.07 7.88 -11.50
C ALA A 458 13.58 9.19 -10.87
N ASN A 459 13.02 9.10 -9.65
CA ASN A 459 12.21 10.15 -9.03
C ASN A 459 12.80 11.51 -9.39
N GLU A 460 12.02 12.46 -9.95
CA GLU A 460 12.59 13.74 -10.41
C GLU A 460 13.49 14.38 -9.33
N ARG A 461 13.19 14.11 -8.05
CA ARG A 461 14.01 14.49 -6.90
C ARG A 461 15.30 13.69 -6.73
N GLU A 462 15.32 12.38 -7.00
CA GLU A 462 16.57 11.60 -7.08
C GLU A 462 17.43 11.99 -8.27
N ALA A 463 16.82 12.20 -9.44
CA ALA A 463 17.54 12.68 -10.62
C ALA A 463 18.12 14.07 -10.35
N ALA A 464 17.34 14.98 -9.77
CA ALA A 464 17.82 16.27 -9.30
C ALA A 464 18.92 16.13 -8.24
N ALA A 465 18.75 15.27 -7.24
CA ALA A 465 19.77 15.02 -6.22
C ALA A 465 21.09 14.53 -6.83
N THR A 466 21.02 13.57 -7.76
CA THR A 466 22.18 13.03 -8.47
C THR A 466 22.90 14.12 -9.27
N ARG A 467 22.15 15.01 -9.95
CA ARG A 467 22.71 16.19 -10.63
C ARG A 467 23.38 17.15 -9.65
N LEU A 468 22.75 17.44 -8.51
CA LEU A 468 23.28 18.34 -7.47
C LEU A 468 24.59 17.80 -6.86
N THR A 469 24.64 16.50 -6.56
CA THR A 469 25.83 15.83 -6.05
C THR A 469 26.91 15.71 -7.14
N GLY A 470 26.54 15.40 -8.39
CA GLY A 470 27.45 15.37 -9.54
C GLY A 470 28.10 16.72 -9.84
N ALA A 471 27.36 17.82 -9.64
CA ALA A 471 27.85 19.19 -9.79
C ALA A 471 28.61 19.73 -8.55
N GLY A 472 28.95 18.88 -7.57
CA GLY A 472 29.65 19.28 -6.34
C GLY A 472 28.91 20.34 -5.53
N SER A 473 27.58 20.40 -5.66
CA SER A 473 26.75 21.47 -5.10
C SER A 473 26.19 21.12 -3.72
N ALA A 474 26.35 19.87 -3.27
CA ALA A 474 26.10 19.45 -1.90
C ALA A 474 27.40 19.45 -1.10
N LYS A 475 27.37 19.94 0.14
CA LYS A 475 28.50 19.87 1.09
C LYS A 475 28.01 19.41 2.46
N VAL A 476 28.64 18.39 3.00
CA VAL A 476 28.43 17.95 4.39
C VAL A 476 29.19 18.92 5.31
N THR A 477 28.48 19.56 6.23
CA THR A 477 29.07 20.51 7.20
C THR A 477 29.24 19.89 8.59
N GLY A 478 28.55 18.78 8.88
CA GLY A 478 28.71 18.03 10.12
C GLY A 478 28.13 16.63 9.99
N ALA A 479 28.76 15.66 10.64
CA ALA A 479 28.34 14.27 10.69
C ALA A 479 28.60 13.72 12.09
N ASP A 480 27.59 13.83 12.96
CA ASP A 480 27.70 13.42 14.36
C ASP A 480 27.20 11.98 14.50
N ARG A 481 28.11 11.06 14.87
CA ARG A 481 27.73 9.68 15.24
C ARG A 481 27.37 9.64 16.71
N ARG A 482 26.18 9.14 17.02
CA ARG A 482 25.69 8.94 18.39
C ARG A 482 26.02 7.54 18.89
N ALA A 483 26.00 7.37 20.21
CA ALA A 483 26.31 6.10 20.89
C ALA A 483 25.34 4.95 20.51
N ASP A 484 24.12 5.27 20.09
CA ASP A 484 23.12 4.32 19.61
C ASP A 484 23.33 3.87 18.14
N GLY A 485 24.42 4.32 17.50
CA GLY A 485 24.75 4.01 16.11
C GLY A 485 24.02 4.89 15.08
N THR A 486 23.23 5.87 15.52
CA THR A 486 22.60 6.84 14.61
C THR A 486 23.60 7.91 14.15
N VAL A 487 23.43 8.39 12.92
CA VAL A 487 24.26 9.43 12.31
C VAL A 487 23.39 10.64 11.99
N VAL A 488 23.73 11.79 12.56
CA VAL A 488 23.09 13.08 12.25
C VAL A 488 23.97 13.83 11.27
N LEU A 489 23.48 14.01 10.04
CA LEU A 489 24.15 14.79 9.00
C LEU A 489 23.54 16.17 8.91
N ARG A 490 24.41 17.17 8.82
CA ARG A 490 24.07 18.55 8.51
C ARG A 490 24.86 18.95 7.28
N GLY A 491 24.23 19.72 6.40
CA GLY A 491 24.95 20.23 5.25
C GLY A 491 24.31 21.42 4.59
N ARG A 492 24.95 21.85 3.51
CA ARG A 492 24.50 22.94 2.65
C ARG A 492 24.44 22.44 1.22
N VAL A 493 23.31 22.64 0.57
CA VAL A 493 23.11 22.28 -0.85
C VAL A 493 22.79 23.55 -1.63
N ARG A 494 23.61 23.85 -2.63
CA ARG A 494 23.36 24.93 -3.59
C ARG A 494 22.52 24.39 -4.73
N ASP A 495 21.43 25.07 -5.04
CA ASP A 495 20.57 24.74 -6.17
C ASP A 495 20.17 26.04 -6.87
N GLY A 496 20.71 26.24 -8.08
CA GLY A 496 20.77 27.54 -8.73
C GLY A 496 21.49 28.59 -7.87
N HIS A 497 20.82 29.71 -7.61
CA HIS A 497 21.34 30.82 -6.78
C HIS A 497 21.01 30.69 -5.29
N ARG A 498 20.24 29.68 -4.89
CA ARG A 498 19.78 29.52 -3.50
C ARG A 498 20.62 28.47 -2.76
N HIS A 499 20.75 28.67 -1.46
CA HIS A 499 21.37 27.70 -0.56
C HIS A 499 20.31 27.14 0.39
N TYR A 500 20.26 25.82 0.46
CA TYR A 500 19.40 25.07 1.35
C TYR A 500 20.24 24.41 2.44
N ALA A 501 19.68 24.28 3.63
CA ALA A 501 20.33 23.68 4.78
C ALA A 501 19.58 22.40 5.19
N PRO A 502 19.81 21.27 4.50
CA PRO A 502 19.25 20.00 4.93
C PRO A 502 19.98 19.46 6.18
N GLU A 503 19.18 18.89 7.09
CA GLU A 503 19.63 18.08 8.21
C GLU A 503 18.89 16.75 8.15
N LEU A 504 19.58 15.63 8.36
CA LEU A 504 18.97 14.31 8.33
C LEU A 504 19.59 13.36 9.35
N THR A 505 18.81 12.41 9.83
CA THR A 505 19.22 11.35 10.75
C THR A 505 19.07 10.00 10.07
N VAL A 506 20.15 9.23 10.08
CA VAL A 506 20.21 7.87 9.57
C VAL A 506 20.42 6.92 10.75
N ASP A 507 19.67 5.81 10.80
CA ASP A 507 19.89 4.77 11.81
C ASP A 507 21.05 3.83 11.43
N ARG A 508 21.36 2.87 12.33
CA ARG A 508 22.41 1.86 12.12
C ARG A 508 22.19 0.95 10.91
N ASP A 509 20.93 0.82 10.47
CA ASP A 509 20.49 0.02 9.33
C ASP A 509 20.47 0.88 8.03
N GLU A 510 21.07 2.07 8.07
CA GLU A 510 21.12 3.06 7.00
C GLU A 510 19.75 3.65 6.59
N ARG A 511 18.72 3.57 7.43
CA ARG A 511 17.38 4.11 7.10
C ARG A 511 17.27 5.57 7.48
N LEU A 512 16.55 6.35 6.66
CA LEU A 512 16.25 7.74 6.96
C LEU A 512 15.10 7.83 7.99
N THR A 513 15.41 8.18 9.23
CA THR A 513 14.42 8.26 10.31
C THR A 513 13.87 9.66 10.52
N ARG A 514 14.68 10.70 10.28
CA ARG A 514 14.28 12.11 10.39
C ARG A 514 14.99 12.94 9.35
N ALA A 515 14.32 13.97 8.82
CA ALA A 515 14.97 14.97 8.00
C ALA A 515 14.25 16.32 8.07
N VAL A 516 15.00 17.39 7.85
CA VAL A 516 14.53 18.77 7.75
C VAL A 516 15.24 19.44 6.58
N CYS A 517 14.53 20.30 5.84
CA CYS A 517 15.14 21.14 4.81
C CYS A 517 14.44 22.51 4.77
N THR A 518 15.13 23.53 4.26
CA THR A 518 14.59 24.88 4.08
C THR A 518 13.94 25.11 2.71
N CYS A 519 13.86 24.09 1.85
CA CYS A 519 13.26 24.21 0.53
C CYS A 519 11.73 24.28 0.56
N ASN A 520 11.13 24.87 -0.48
CA ASN A 520 9.68 25.02 -0.57
C ASN A 520 8.96 23.66 -0.54
N PHE A 521 9.53 22.64 -1.22
CA PHE A 521 8.96 21.30 -1.23
C PHE A 521 8.81 20.72 0.19
N TYR A 522 9.87 20.77 1.00
CA TYR A 522 9.83 20.29 2.38
C TYR A 522 8.93 21.16 3.27
N THR A 523 8.92 22.48 3.08
CA THR A 523 8.04 23.37 3.85
C THR A 523 6.57 23.01 3.64
N GLN A 524 6.16 22.72 2.40
CA GLN A 524 4.79 22.36 2.04
C GLN A 524 4.44 20.90 2.41
N ASN A 525 5.35 19.95 2.19
CA ASN A 525 5.04 18.52 2.24
C ASN A 525 5.71 17.76 3.40
N LYS A 526 6.67 18.37 4.10
CA LYS A 526 7.54 17.69 5.08
C LYS A 526 8.11 16.39 4.49
N LEU A 527 7.98 15.27 5.20
CA LEU A 527 8.32 13.93 4.69
C LEU A 527 7.08 13.16 4.20
N HIS A 528 5.91 13.77 4.15
CA HIS A 528 4.66 13.09 3.76
C HIS A 528 4.66 12.60 2.30
N LYS A 529 5.54 13.16 1.46
CA LYS A 529 5.76 12.73 0.07
C LYS A 529 7.17 12.17 -0.16
N GLY A 530 7.85 11.74 0.91
CA GLY A 530 9.27 11.40 0.91
C GLY A 530 10.21 12.62 0.96
N PRO A 531 11.53 12.39 1.03
CA PRO A 531 12.53 13.46 1.14
C PRO A 531 12.62 14.32 -0.14
N CYS A 532 13.09 15.57 0.01
CA CYS A 532 13.41 16.43 -1.13
C CYS A 532 14.79 16.09 -1.73
N GLU A 533 15.04 16.59 -2.93
CA GLU A 533 16.29 16.47 -3.68
C GLU A 533 17.52 16.93 -2.87
N HIS A 534 17.40 17.97 -2.03
CA HIS A 534 18.52 18.44 -1.21
C HIS A 534 18.88 17.50 -0.07
N ILE A 535 17.87 16.88 0.59
CA ILE A 535 18.10 15.86 1.63
C ILE A 535 18.78 14.64 1.00
N LEU A 536 18.30 14.21 -0.17
CA LEU A 536 18.89 13.10 -0.91
C LEU A 536 20.33 13.42 -1.35
N ALA A 537 20.58 14.62 -1.89
CA ALA A 537 21.90 15.04 -2.34
C ALA A 537 22.91 15.07 -1.18
N LEU A 538 22.49 15.54 0.02
CA LEU A 538 23.34 15.51 1.21
C LEU A 538 23.70 14.07 1.62
N ARG A 539 22.72 13.16 1.60
CA ARG A 539 22.94 11.73 1.93
C ARG A 539 23.89 11.07 0.92
N MET A 540 23.71 11.34 -0.37
CA MET A 540 24.60 10.85 -1.44
C MET A 540 26.02 11.40 -1.30
N GLU A 541 26.17 12.68 -0.98
CA GLU A 541 27.48 13.31 -0.79
C GLU A 541 28.24 12.71 0.41
N HIS A 542 27.55 12.47 1.52
CA HIS A 542 28.15 11.80 2.67
C HIS A 542 28.64 10.38 2.33
N ALA A 543 27.85 9.62 1.57
CA ALA A 543 28.24 8.29 1.11
C ALA A 543 29.48 8.33 0.20
N ARG A 544 29.62 9.35 -0.66
CA ARG A 544 30.83 9.56 -1.47
C ARG A 544 32.05 9.87 -0.63
N GLY A 545 31.91 10.70 0.40
CA GLY A 545 33.00 11.04 1.32
C GLY A 545 33.49 9.89 2.21
N LEU A 546 32.77 8.76 2.23
CA LEU A 546 33.17 7.53 2.92
C LEU A 546 33.93 6.53 2.02
N LYS A 547 34.02 6.80 0.71
CA LYS A 547 34.83 5.98 -0.19
C LYS A 547 36.32 6.32 0.03
N PRO A 548 37.18 5.32 0.31
CA PRO A 548 38.62 5.54 0.47
C PRO A 548 39.29 6.04 -0.82
#